data_AF-A0A1T4WJB3-F1
#
_entry.id   AF-A0A1T4WJB3-F1
#
_cell.length_a   1.000
_cell.length_b   1.000
_cell.length_c   1.000
_cell.angle_alpha   90.00
_cell.angle_beta   90.00
_cell.angle_gamma   90.00
#
_symmetry.space_group_name_H-M   'P 1'
#
loop_
_entity.id
_entity.type
_entity.pdbx_description
1 polymer ?
#
loop_
_entity_poly.entity_id
_entity_poly.type
_entity_poly.pdbx_seq_one_letter_code
_entity_poly.pdbx_strand_id
1 'polypeptide(L)'
;MSFRQRLKPIMFKWFFGLSIHLRIAILVAPVFVIGGYGLADLWATKNNPEPAGKLKMIPMELIGRCDLATDCQVGNEALKVSLKYKPASKSELIRIELTPNDRIRGMEMSLVRGDQEEHIVIEPLRGETVWYGEFPPSVLDPKPNKIRLAVAQFGKVSYSEFPVQF
;
A
#
# COMPACT_ATOMS: atom_id res chain seq x y z
N MET A 1 -1.51 46.47 35.96
CA MET A 1 -2.71 45.63 36.18
C MET A 1 -2.25 44.17 36.25
N SER A 2 -2.31 43.54 37.43
CA SER A 2 -1.87 42.15 37.64
C SER A 2 -3.03 41.35 38.22
N PHE A 3 -3.58 40.44 37.42
CA PHE A 3 -4.76 39.63 37.75
C PHE A 3 -4.30 38.27 38.29
N ARG A 4 -3.84 38.20 39.54
CA ARG A 4 -3.64 36.92 40.25
C ARG A 4 -4.96 36.48 40.89
N GLN A 5 -5.70 35.61 40.21
CA GLN A 5 -6.83 34.90 40.78
C GLN A 5 -6.35 33.99 41.94
N ARG A 6 -6.82 34.28 43.16
CA ARG A 6 -6.75 33.36 44.30
C ARG A 6 -7.70 32.18 44.02
N LEU A 7 -7.17 31.02 43.65
CA LEU A 7 -7.88 29.76 43.76
C LEU A 7 -8.15 29.49 45.25
N LYS A 8 -9.43 29.46 45.62
CA LYS A 8 -9.94 29.40 47.00
C LYS A 8 -9.53 28.07 47.68
N PRO A 9 -9.13 28.08 48.98
CA PRO A 9 -8.85 26.87 49.78
C PRO A 9 -10.09 26.02 50.13
N ILE A 10 -11.26 26.34 49.58
CA ILE A 10 -12.55 25.68 49.87
C ILE A 10 -12.63 24.29 49.23
N MET A 11 -12.02 24.11 48.05
CA MET A 11 -12.11 22.86 47.29
C MET A 11 -11.34 21.71 47.95
N PHE A 12 -10.19 22.01 48.57
CA PHE A 12 -9.39 21.02 49.30
C PHE A 12 -10.09 20.54 50.58
N LYS A 13 -10.69 21.45 51.35
CA LYS A 13 -11.44 21.07 52.56
C LYS A 13 -12.66 20.20 52.23
N TRP A 14 -13.31 20.45 51.10
CA TRP A 14 -14.42 19.63 50.62
C TRP A 14 -13.96 18.22 50.26
N PHE A 15 -12.91 18.06 49.46
CA PHE A 15 -12.39 16.74 49.06
C PHE A 15 -11.93 15.89 50.26
N PHE A 16 -11.24 16.52 51.22
CA PHE A 16 -10.80 15.86 52.45
C PHE A 16 -11.90 15.72 53.53
N GLY A 17 -13.12 16.16 53.27
CA GLY A 17 -14.31 15.91 54.10
C GLY A 17 -15.11 14.67 53.67
N LEU A 18 -14.82 14.10 52.50
CA LEU A 18 -15.53 12.94 51.95
C LEU A 18 -15.02 11.63 52.57
N SER A 19 -15.84 10.57 52.57
CA SER A 19 -15.41 9.23 53.02
C SER A 19 -14.28 8.69 52.13
N ILE A 20 -13.44 7.81 52.68
CA ILE A 20 -12.27 7.27 51.97
C ILE A 20 -12.65 6.61 50.63
N HIS A 21 -13.76 5.87 50.61
CA HIS A 21 -14.27 5.22 49.41
C HIS A 21 -14.66 6.22 48.31
N LEU A 22 -15.26 7.35 48.68
CA LEU A 22 -15.68 8.37 47.73
C LEU A 22 -14.46 9.10 47.13
N ARG A 23 -13.40 9.31 47.92
CA ARG A 23 -12.15 9.89 47.40
C ARG A 23 -11.47 8.97 46.40
N ILE A 24 -11.38 7.68 46.71
CA ILE A 24 -10.83 6.68 45.80
C ILE A 24 -11.67 6.66 44.51
N ALA A 25 -13.00 6.64 44.61
CA ALA A 25 -13.87 6.67 43.44
C ALA A 25 -13.62 7.91 42.56
N ILE A 26 -13.48 9.10 43.14
CA ILE A 26 -13.19 10.34 42.39
C ILE A 26 -11.81 10.30 41.72
N LEU A 27 -10.79 9.77 42.40
CA LEU A 27 -9.43 9.66 41.85
C LEU A 27 -9.33 8.63 40.72
N VAL A 28 -10.11 7.56 40.82
CA VAL A 28 -10.01 6.38 39.95
C VAL A 28 -10.99 6.46 38.77
N ALA A 29 -12.08 7.23 38.90
CA ALA A 29 -13.07 7.43 37.83
C ALA A 29 -12.47 7.88 36.48
N PRO A 30 -11.53 8.85 36.40
CA PRO A 30 -10.97 9.26 35.11
C PRO A 30 -10.25 8.12 34.37
N VAL A 31 -9.56 7.24 35.11
CA VAL A 31 -8.83 6.11 34.54
C VAL A 31 -9.82 5.08 33.97
N PHE A 32 -10.90 4.79 34.68
CA PHE A 32 -11.94 3.89 34.19
C PHE A 32 -12.73 4.47 33.03
N VAL A 33 -12.96 5.78 32.98
CA VAL A 33 -13.65 6.43 31.85
C VAL A 33 -12.78 6.36 30.60
N ILE A 34 -11.49 6.71 30.68
CA ILE A 34 -10.57 6.66 29.54
C ILE A 34 -10.35 5.22 29.07
N GLY A 35 -10.08 4.31 30.02
CA GLY A 35 -9.88 2.89 29.72
C GLY A 35 -11.14 2.23 29.16
N GLY A 36 -12.30 2.54 29.73
CA GLY A 36 -13.59 2.03 29.25
C GLY A 36 -13.93 2.53 27.85
N TYR A 37 -13.69 3.81 27.57
CA TYR A 37 -13.89 4.36 26.23
C TYR A 37 -12.96 3.71 25.19
N GLY A 38 -11.67 3.55 25.51
CA GLY A 38 -10.72 2.90 24.60
C GLY A 38 -11.07 1.43 24.32
N LEU A 39 -11.52 0.68 25.33
CA LEU A 39 -11.96 -0.70 25.15
C LEU A 39 -13.27 -0.79 24.35
N ALA A 40 -14.20 0.14 24.56
CA ALA A 40 -15.44 0.21 23.79
C ALA A 40 -15.18 0.56 22.32
N ASP A 41 -14.25 1.48 22.05
CA ASP A 41 -13.84 1.86 20.69
C ASP A 41 -13.16 0.69 19.96
N LEU A 42 -12.24 -0.01 20.62
CA LEU A 42 -11.63 -1.24 20.10
C LEU A 42 -12.65 -2.34 19.85
N TRP A 43 -13.66 -2.49 20.71
CA TRP A 43 -14.71 -3.49 20.53
C TRP A 43 -15.66 -3.12 19.38
N ALA A 44 -16.03 -1.85 19.25
CA ALA A 44 -16.90 -1.35 18.19
C ALA A 44 -16.23 -1.41 16.81
N THR A 45 -14.91 -1.20 16.75
CA THR A 45 -14.13 -1.23 15.50
C THR A 45 -13.60 -2.63 15.14
N LYS A 46 -13.64 -3.60 16.07
CA LYS A 46 -13.16 -4.97 15.86
C LYS A 46 -13.74 -5.67 14.61
N ASN A 47 -15.00 -5.38 14.30
CA ASN A 47 -15.73 -6.03 13.20
C ASN A 47 -15.98 -5.11 11.99
N ASN A 48 -15.61 -3.83 12.09
CA ASN A 48 -15.68 -2.87 11.00
C ASN A 48 -14.24 -2.48 10.65
N PRO A 49 -13.55 -3.26 9.78
CA PRO A 49 -12.31 -2.77 9.20
C PRO A 49 -12.59 -1.40 8.60
N GLU A 50 -11.68 -0.44 8.82
CA GLU A 50 -11.75 0.89 8.21
C GLU A 50 -12.18 0.72 6.74
N PRO A 51 -13.17 1.49 6.25
CA PRO A 51 -13.61 1.34 4.87
C PRO A 51 -12.38 1.55 4.00
N ALA A 52 -11.89 0.45 3.41
CA ALA A 52 -10.74 0.45 2.52
C ALA A 52 -10.97 1.62 1.56
N GLY A 53 -10.20 2.71 1.73
CA GLY A 53 -10.46 3.95 1.03
C GLY A 53 -10.59 3.62 -0.44
N LYS A 54 -11.70 3.99 -1.08
CA LYS A 54 -12.06 3.54 -2.44
C LYS A 54 -10.85 3.69 -3.36
N LEU A 55 -10.15 2.58 -3.61
CA LEU A 55 -8.98 2.57 -4.47
C LEU A 55 -9.52 2.78 -5.88
N LYS A 56 -9.16 3.90 -6.50
CA LYS A 56 -9.57 4.18 -7.87
C LYS A 56 -8.77 3.28 -8.81
N MET A 57 -9.45 2.31 -9.43
CA MET A 57 -8.87 1.52 -10.51
C MET A 57 -8.85 2.37 -11.79
N ILE A 58 -7.69 2.50 -12.42
CA ILE A 58 -7.51 3.25 -13.65
C ILE A 58 -6.95 2.32 -14.72
N PRO A 59 -7.62 2.14 -15.86
CA PRO A 59 -7.06 1.33 -16.94
C PRO A 59 -5.82 2.01 -17.53
N MET A 60 -4.88 1.18 -17.97
CA MET A 60 -3.71 1.55 -18.75
C MET A 60 -3.78 0.85 -20.10
N GLU A 61 -3.37 1.56 -21.13
CA GLU A 61 -3.37 1.08 -22.50
C GLU A 61 -1.94 0.93 -23.02
N LEU A 62 -1.80 0.10 -24.04
CA LEU A 62 -0.54 -0.09 -24.73
C LEU A 62 -0.23 1.14 -25.59
N ILE A 63 0.95 1.73 -25.41
CA ILE A 63 1.40 2.88 -26.19
C ILE A 63 2.25 2.34 -27.35
N GLY A 64 1.59 2.06 -28.49
CA GLY A 64 2.27 1.58 -29.71
C GLY A 64 2.24 0.06 -29.89
N ARG A 65 3.37 -0.54 -30.27
CA ARG A 65 3.56 -2.00 -30.32
C ARG A 65 4.46 -2.39 -29.16
N CYS A 66 4.15 -3.50 -28.49
CA CYS A 66 4.94 -4.01 -27.39
C CYS A 66 5.77 -5.21 -27.85
N ASP A 67 7.04 -4.93 -28.08
CA ASP A 67 8.08 -5.95 -28.25
C ASP A 67 9.08 -5.76 -27.11
N LEU A 68 9.17 -6.76 -26.22
CA LEU A 68 10.01 -6.69 -25.03
C LEU A 68 11.50 -6.56 -25.37
N ALA A 69 11.91 -7.00 -26.57
CA ALA A 69 13.29 -6.91 -27.03
C ALA A 69 13.68 -5.49 -27.47
N THR A 70 12.72 -4.66 -27.91
CA THR A 70 12.99 -3.33 -28.48
C THR A 70 12.46 -2.20 -27.62
N ASP A 71 11.15 -1.99 -27.59
CA ASP A 71 10.50 -0.97 -26.77
C ASP A 71 9.05 -1.41 -26.48
N CYS A 72 8.69 -1.41 -25.20
CA CYS A 72 7.32 -1.66 -24.78
C CYS A 72 6.93 -0.63 -23.73
N GLN A 73 5.86 0.10 -24.00
CA GLN A 73 5.34 1.12 -23.08
C GLN A 73 3.86 0.91 -22.86
N VAL A 74 3.46 0.96 -21.59
CA VAL A 74 2.07 0.86 -21.17
C VAL A 74 1.76 1.97 -20.19
N GLY A 75 0.58 2.56 -20.28
CA GLY A 75 0.24 3.65 -19.41
C GLY A 75 -1.06 4.34 -19.73
N ASN A 76 -1.27 5.44 -19.03
CA ASN A 76 -2.31 6.42 -19.27
C ASN A 76 -1.67 7.82 -19.24
N GLU A 77 -2.49 8.87 -19.26
CA GLU A 77 -2.01 10.26 -19.25
C GLU A 77 -1.15 10.59 -18.01
N ALA A 78 -1.41 9.95 -16.87
CA ALA A 78 -0.77 10.26 -15.59
C ALA A 78 0.41 9.33 -15.25
N LEU A 79 0.43 8.10 -15.75
CA LEU A 79 1.44 7.10 -15.44
C LEU A 79 1.81 6.32 -16.70
N LYS A 80 3.10 6.24 -16.99
CA LYS A 80 3.69 5.42 -18.05
C LYS A 80 4.74 4.52 -17.45
N VAL A 81 4.74 3.25 -17.85
CA VAL A 81 5.73 2.26 -17.47
C VAL A 81 6.38 1.72 -18.73
N SER A 82 7.70 1.81 -18.79
CA SER A 82 8.50 1.23 -19.87
C SER A 82 9.00 -0.14 -19.44
N LEU A 83 8.81 -1.15 -20.28
CA LEU A 83 9.26 -2.52 -20.06
C LEU A 83 10.42 -2.82 -21.00
N LYS A 84 11.51 -3.38 -20.47
CA LYS A 84 12.69 -3.75 -21.27
C LYS A 84 13.28 -5.07 -20.81
N TYR A 85 13.64 -5.91 -21.78
CA TYR A 85 14.41 -7.12 -21.52
C TYR A 85 15.87 -6.78 -21.19
N LYS A 86 16.42 -7.40 -20.15
CA LYS A 86 17.83 -7.25 -19.73
C LYS A 86 18.44 -8.60 -19.35
N PRO A 87 19.78 -8.73 -19.44
CA PRO A 87 20.46 -9.89 -18.87
C PRO A 87 20.22 -9.94 -17.36
N ALA A 88 19.83 -11.11 -16.85
CA ALA A 88 19.58 -11.30 -15.43
C ALA A 88 20.88 -11.46 -14.63
N SER A 89 20.74 -11.41 -13.30
CA SER A 89 21.86 -11.59 -12.37
C SER A 89 22.44 -13.01 -12.42
N LYS A 90 21.65 -13.99 -12.87
CA LYS A 90 22.05 -15.38 -13.09
C LYS A 90 21.83 -15.76 -14.56
N SER A 91 22.74 -16.56 -15.13
CA SER A 91 22.69 -16.97 -16.55
C SER A 91 21.44 -17.76 -16.95
N GLU A 92 20.74 -18.35 -15.98
CA GLU A 92 19.54 -19.18 -16.17
C GLU A 92 18.23 -18.41 -15.96
N LEU A 93 18.29 -17.10 -15.69
CA LEU A 93 17.11 -16.28 -15.44
C LEU A 93 16.93 -15.24 -16.54
N ILE A 94 15.68 -14.86 -16.74
CA ILE A 94 15.28 -13.73 -17.57
C ILE A 94 14.95 -12.58 -16.64
N ARG A 95 15.40 -11.37 -16.98
CA ARG A 95 15.08 -10.14 -16.25
C ARG A 95 14.30 -9.19 -17.13
N ILE A 96 13.14 -8.77 -16.64
CA ILE A 96 12.37 -7.66 -17.19
C ILE A 96 12.54 -6.47 -16.26
N GLU A 97 12.99 -5.35 -16.80
CA GLU A 97 13.02 -4.06 -16.08
C GLU A 97 11.76 -3.26 -16.41
N LEU A 98 11.16 -2.68 -15.38
CA LEU A 98 10.00 -1.83 -15.44
C LEU A 98 10.36 -0.46 -14.86
N THR A 99 10.31 0.56 -15.72
CA THR A 99 10.65 1.94 -15.36
C THR A 99 9.40 2.80 -15.43
N PRO A 100 8.76 3.12 -14.29
CA PRO A 100 7.70 4.11 -14.24
C PRO A 100 8.26 5.53 -14.45
N ASN A 101 7.46 6.40 -15.08
CA ASN A 101 7.78 7.82 -15.27
C ASN A 101 7.51 8.69 -14.01
N ASP A 102 6.88 8.12 -12.98
CA ASP A 102 6.50 8.79 -11.74
C ASP A 102 6.70 7.86 -10.53
N ARG A 103 6.60 8.40 -9.31
CA ARG A 103 6.72 7.64 -8.07
C ARG A 103 5.54 6.69 -7.89
N ILE A 104 5.88 5.44 -7.60
CA ILE A 104 4.92 4.37 -7.32
C ILE A 104 5.19 3.76 -5.95
N ARG A 105 4.19 3.08 -5.39
CA ARG A 105 4.27 2.39 -4.09
C ARG A 105 4.62 0.92 -4.22
N GLY A 106 4.20 0.31 -5.33
CA GLY A 106 4.44 -1.09 -5.63
C GLY A 106 4.00 -1.41 -7.04
N MET A 107 4.47 -2.54 -7.54
CA MET A 107 4.13 -3.06 -8.85
C MET A 107 3.98 -4.57 -8.74
N GLU A 108 3.01 -5.11 -9.46
CA GLU A 108 2.80 -6.55 -9.57
C GLU A 108 2.62 -6.89 -11.05
N MET A 109 3.27 -7.97 -11.48
CA MET A 109 3.22 -8.45 -12.84
C MET A 109 2.90 -9.94 -12.85
N SER A 110 2.08 -10.36 -13.79
CA SER A 110 1.83 -11.77 -14.04
C SER A 110 1.84 -12.08 -15.54
N LEU A 111 2.25 -13.31 -15.86
CA LEU A 111 2.23 -13.86 -17.19
C LEU A 111 0.99 -14.73 -17.32
N VAL A 112 0.13 -14.40 -18.30
CA VAL A 112 -1.17 -15.05 -18.48
C VAL A 112 -1.14 -15.95 -19.71
N ARG A 113 -1.53 -17.21 -19.51
CA ARG A 113 -1.57 -18.27 -20.51
C ARG A 113 -2.94 -18.96 -20.48
N GLY A 114 -3.86 -18.51 -21.32
CA GLY A 114 -5.24 -19.00 -21.29
C GLY A 114 -5.86 -18.69 -19.93
N ASP A 115 -6.22 -19.74 -19.19
CA ASP A 115 -6.78 -19.66 -17.83
C ASP A 115 -5.71 -19.76 -16.72
N GLN A 116 -4.44 -19.97 -17.07
CA GLN A 116 -3.33 -20.04 -16.11
C GLN A 116 -2.67 -18.66 -15.96
N GLU A 117 -2.36 -18.30 -14.71
CA GLU A 117 -1.68 -17.06 -14.35
C GLU A 117 -0.46 -17.40 -13.50
N GLU A 118 0.71 -16.94 -13.93
CA GLU A 118 1.96 -17.11 -13.19
C GLU A 118 2.43 -15.74 -12.69
N HIS A 119 2.46 -15.60 -11.36
CA HIS A 119 2.85 -14.35 -10.71
C HIS A 119 4.37 -14.19 -10.74
N ILE A 120 4.83 -13.02 -11.18
CA ILE A 120 6.23 -12.64 -11.22
C ILE A 120 6.50 -11.67 -10.07
N VAL A 121 7.46 -12.01 -9.22
CA VAL A 121 7.88 -11.15 -8.13
C VAL A 121 8.63 -9.95 -8.71
N ILE A 122 8.13 -8.74 -8.47
CA ILE A 122 8.73 -7.49 -8.91
C ILE A 122 9.37 -6.78 -7.71
N GLU A 123 10.67 -6.51 -7.80
CA GLU A 123 11.46 -5.88 -6.75
C GLU A 123 11.99 -4.51 -7.21
N PRO A 124 12.07 -3.51 -6.33
CA PRO A 124 12.72 -2.25 -6.65
C PRO A 124 14.24 -2.43 -6.68
N LEU A 125 14.89 -1.92 -7.71
CA LEU A 125 16.34 -1.82 -7.75
C LEU A 125 16.79 -0.75 -6.73
N ARG A 126 17.71 -1.11 -5.83
CA ARG A 126 18.10 -0.24 -4.72
C ARG A 126 18.66 1.09 -5.22
N GLY A 127 18.01 2.18 -4.84
CA GLY A 127 18.47 3.55 -5.14
C GLY A 127 18.06 4.08 -6.52
N GLU A 128 17.31 3.30 -7.30
CA GLU A 128 16.83 3.68 -8.62
C GLU A 128 15.30 3.70 -8.67
N THR A 129 14.73 4.36 -9.67
CA THR A 129 13.28 4.30 -9.97
C THR A 129 12.93 3.08 -10.79
N VAL A 130 13.87 2.15 -10.99
CA VAL A 130 13.71 0.94 -11.79
C VAL A 130 13.23 -0.19 -10.90
N TRP A 131 12.26 -0.94 -11.39
CA TRP A 131 11.79 -2.18 -10.79
C TRP A 131 12.18 -3.34 -11.72
N TYR A 132 12.41 -4.52 -11.18
CA TYR A 132 12.75 -5.68 -12.00
C TYR A 132 12.05 -6.92 -11.51
N GLY A 133 11.71 -7.82 -12.44
CA GLY A 133 11.31 -9.19 -12.13
C GLY A 133 12.28 -10.16 -12.76
N GLU A 134 12.76 -11.13 -11.98
CA GLU A 134 13.56 -12.25 -12.47
C GLU A 134 12.75 -13.55 -12.41
N PHE A 135 12.75 -14.32 -13.49
CA PHE A 135 12.02 -15.60 -13.57
C PHE A 135 12.72 -16.57 -14.53
N PRO A 136 12.54 -17.89 -14.36
CA PRO A 136 13.17 -18.86 -15.24
C PRO A 136 12.54 -18.85 -16.63
N PRO A 137 13.30 -19.15 -17.70
CA PRO A 137 12.79 -19.18 -19.07
C PRO A 137 11.71 -20.24 -19.28
N SER A 138 11.61 -21.24 -18.40
CA SER A 138 10.53 -22.24 -18.41
C SER A 138 9.14 -21.62 -18.29
N VAL A 139 9.01 -20.45 -17.66
CA VAL A 139 7.73 -19.73 -17.58
C VAL A 139 7.28 -19.22 -18.95
N LEU A 140 8.21 -19.02 -19.87
CA LEU A 140 7.92 -18.62 -21.25
C LEU A 140 7.53 -19.79 -22.15
N ASP A 141 7.58 -21.04 -21.67
CA ASP A 141 7.25 -22.21 -22.46
C ASP A 141 6.09 -23.02 -21.83
N PRO A 142 4.94 -23.18 -22.52
CA PRO A 142 4.54 -22.53 -23.77
C PRO A 142 4.37 -20.99 -23.66
N LYS A 143 4.57 -20.29 -24.79
CA LYS A 143 4.57 -18.82 -24.85
C LYS A 143 3.34 -18.21 -24.15
N PRO A 144 3.53 -17.34 -23.13
CA PRO A 144 2.40 -16.64 -22.52
C PRO A 144 1.79 -15.70 -23.56
N ASN A 145 0.46 -15.61 -23.53
CA ASN A 145 -0.28 -14.83 -24.54
C ASN A 145 -0.38 -13.36 -24.15
N LYS A 146 -0.33 -13.06 -22.84
CA LYS A 146 -0.53 -11.72 -22.31
C LYS A 146 0.31 -11.49 -21.07
N ILE A 147 0.66 -10.22 -20.84
CA ILE A 147 1.18 -9.73 -19.57
C ILE A 147 0.09 -8.93 -18.90
N ARG A 148 -0.08 -9.15 -17.60
CA ARG A 148 -0.93 -8.35 -16.73
C ARG A 148 -0.04 -7.56 -15.78
N LEU A 149 -0.30 -6.27 -15.71
CA LEU A 149 0.50 -5.32 -14.92
C LEU A 149 -0.42 -4.48 -14.06
N ALA A 150 -0.16 -4.48 -12.75
CA ALA A 150 -0.81 -3.61 -11.79
C ALA A 150 0.24 -2.71 -11.12
N VAL A 151 -0.04 -1.41 -11.05
CA VAL A 151 0.86 -0.41 -10.49
C VAL A 151 0.12 0.39 -9.42
N ALA A 152 0.61 0.31 -8.19
CA ALA A 152 0.01 1.00 -7.06
C ALA A 152 0.59 2.41 -6.92
N GLN A 153 -0.30 3.40 -6.85
CA GLN A 153 0.01 4.78 -6.48
C GLN A 153 -0.86 5.17 -5.26
N PHE A 154 -0.59 6.32 -4.64
CA PHE A 154 -1.40 6.77 -3.52
C PHE A 154 -2.88 6.97 -3.93
N GLY A 155 -3.77 6.19 -3.33
CA GLY A 155 -5.23 6.27 -3.54
C GLY A 155 -5.73 5.74 -4.89
N LYS A 156 -4.86 5.17 -5.73
CA LYS A 156 -5.23 4.64 -7.05
C LYS A 156 -4.34 3.48 -7.47
N VAL A 157 -4.90 2.56 -8.24
CA VAL A 157 -4.17 1.44 -8.84
C VAL A 157 -4.40 1.50 -10.34
N SER A 158 -3.30 1.54 -11.09
CA SER A 158 -3.34 1.52 -12.54
C SER A 158 -3.16 0.09 -13.03
N TYR A 159 -4.00 -0.38 -13.95
CA TYR A 159 -4.05 -1.78 -14.37
C TYR A 159 -4.04 -1.92 -15.89
N SER A 160 -3.26 -2.86 -16.43
CA SER A 160 -3.27 -3.23 -17.86
C SER A 160 -3.18 -4.73 -18.05
N GLU A 161 -3.80 -5.21 -19.12
CA GLU A 161 -3.59 -6.54 -19.67
C GLU A 161 -3.35 -6.41 -21.18
N PHE A 162 -2.20 -6.86 -21.66
CA PHE A 162 -1.78 -6.62 -23.05
C PHE A 162 -1.02 -7.82 -23.63
N PRO A 163 -1.16 -8.07 -24.95
CA PRO A 163 -0.38 -9.11 -25.61
C PRO A 163 1.08 -8.70 -25.73
N VAL A 164 1.99 -9.67 -25.63
CA VAL A 164 3.43 -9.43 -25.67
C VAL A 164 4.13 -10.37 -26.63
N GLN A 165 5.12 -9.81 -27.33
CA GLN A 165 6.05 -10.56 -28.16
C GLN A 165 7.41 -10.59 -27.44
N PHE A 166 7.95 -11.80 -27.25
CA PHE A 166 9.23 -12.10 -26.62
C PHE A 166 10.27 -12.42 -27.70
#